data_AF-A0A6J7RQX0-F1
#
_entry.id   AF-A0A6J7RQX0-F1
#
_cell.length_a   1.000
_cell.length_b   1.000
_cell.length_c   1.000
_cell.angle_alpha   90.00
_cell.angle_beta   90.00
_cell.angle_gamma   90.00
#
_symmetry.space_group_name_H-M   'P 1'
#
loop_
_entity.id
_entity.type
_entity.pdbx_description
1 polymer ?
#
loop_
_entity_poly.entity_id
_entity_poly.type
_entity_poly.pdbx_seq_one_letter_code
_entity_poly.pdbx_strand_id
1 'polypeptide(L)'
;MVRLISVIVPYVMPYVKRGGVYGVPMGTRAYDTWWGLTLRTTTGLHKVVDKLSGGRLWRRFPGGQQVIWITTLGRKSAQWRRTPLLAAPHEGAWIITGSNAGQTQIPAWVFNVRARPTGSIEIDGTKTDCTFIEVTGHQRDLLYRELVAMWSAYAMYERNAGREIPVFLVQPIIN
;
A
#
# COMPACT_ATOMS: atom_id res chain seq x y z
N MET A 1 -29.30 -2.59 -14.82
CA MET A 1 -27.92 -3.05 -14.53
C MET A 1 -27.38 -2.46 -13.21
N VAL A 2 -28.25 -2.35 -12.18
CA VAL A 2 -27.98 -1.63 -10.91
C VAL A 2 -28.08 -2.57 -9.69
N ARG A 3 -28.37 -3.86 -9.91
CA ARG A 3 -28.68 -4.82 -8.83
C ARG A 3 -27.52 -5.72 -8.37
N LEU A 4 -26.38 -5.75 -9.07
CA LEU A 4 -25.21 -6.54 -8.64
C LEU A 4 -24.23 -5.75 -7.73
N ILE A 5 -24.39 -4.43 -7.65
CA ILE A 5 -23.52 -3.54 -6.87
C ILE A 5 -23.73 -3.74 -5.36
N SER A 6 -24.87 -4.31 -4.95
CA SER A 6 -25.25 -4.42 -3.52
C SER A 6 -24.75 -5.67 -2.80
N VAL A 7 -24.14 -6.65 -3.50
CA VAL A 7 -23.81 -7.95 -2.89
C VAL A 7 -22.32 -8.11 -2.58
N ILE A 8 -21.44 -7.36 -3.24
CA ILE A 8 -19.98 -7.47 -3.05
C ILE A 8 -19.44 -6.47 -2.01
N VAL A 9 -20.16 -5.36 -1.81
CA VAL A 9 -19.78 -4.28 -0.89
C VAL A 9 -19.69 -4.68 0.60
N PRO A 10 -20.45 -5.66 1.16
CA PRO A 10 -20.39 -5.92 2.60
C PRO A 10 -19.20 -6.80 3.04
N TYR A 11 -18.51 -7.47 2.13
CA TYR A 11 -17.53 -8.52 2.49
C TYR A 11 -16.07 -8.06 2.54
N VAL A 12 -15.76 -6.84 2.09
CA VAL A 12 -14.38 -6.36 2.02
C VAL A 12 -14.09 -5.20 2.98
N MET A 13 -15.10 -4.44 3.42
CA MET A 13 -14.91 -3.42 4.45
C MET A 13 -16.23 -2.99 5.10
N PRO A 14 -16.30 -2.96 6.44
CA PRO A 14 -17.30 -2.17 7.14
C PRO A 14 -16.99 -0.70 6.91
N TYR A 15 -18.02 0.09 6.62
CA TYR A 15 -17.93 1.53 6.37
C TYR A 15 -17.25 2.25 7.56
N VAL A 16 -16.00 2.72 7.38
CA VAL A 16 -15.25 3.45 8.41
C VAL A 16 -15.70 4.91 8.42
N LYS A 17 -16.69 5.25 9.25
CA LYS A 17 -16.92 6.65 9.68
C LYS A 17 -16.09 6.96 10.93
N ARG A 18 -15.86 8.24 11.22
CA ARG A 18 -15.27 8.73 12.49
C ARG A 18 -15.93 7.97 13.66
N GLY A 19 -15.21 7.02 14.26
CA GLY A 19 -15.74 6.12 15.29
C GLY A 19 -15.22 4.67 15.21
N GLY A 20 -14.73 4.23 14.05
CA GLY A 20 -14.13 2.90 13.87
C GLY A 20 -15.06 1.86 13.23
N VAL A 21 -14.64 0.59 13.24
CA VAL A 21 -15.33 -0.53 12.60
C VAL A 21 -16.14 -1.28 13.67
N TYR A 22 -17.44 -1.48 13.46
CA TYR A 22 -18.33 -2.21 14.38
C TYR A 22 -18.26 -1.74 15.84
N GLY A 23 -18.11 -0.43 16.07
CA GLY A 23 -18.06 0.16 17.42
C GLY A 23 -16.73 -0.03 18.15
N VAL A 24 -15.71 -0.61 17.49
CA VAL A 24 -14.36 -0.69 18.05
C VAL A 24 -13.55 0.53 17.61
N PRO A 25 -13.06 1.36 18.55
CA PRO A 25 -12.23 2.50 18.21
C PRO A 25 -10.95 2.05 17.50
N MET A 26 -10.61 2.76 16.42
CA MET A 26 -9.33 2.59 15.71
C MET A 26 -8.16 2.74 16.69
N GLY A 27 -7.16 1.86 16.59
CA GLY A 27 -5.95 1.91 17.42
C GLY A 27 -6.04 1.17 18.76
N THR A 28 -7.13 0.44 19.02
CA THR A 28 -7.23 -0.48 20.16
C THR A 28 -6.64 -1.85 19.83
N ARG A 29 -6.09 -2.55 20.84
CA ARG A 29 -5.53 -3.90 20.68
C ARG A 29 -6.55 -4.92 20.16
N ALA A 30 -7.83 -4.72 20.44
CA ALA A 30 -8.94 -5.52 19.93
C ALA A 30 -9.16 -5.30 18.42
N TYR A 31 -9.15 -4.05 17.97
CA TYR A 31 -9.19 -3.71 16.54
C TYR A 31 -8.00 -4.34 15.81
N ASP A 32 -6.80 -4.20 16.37
CA ASP A 32 -5.55 -4.68 15.75
C ASP A 32 -5.56 -6.21 15.53
N THR A 33 -6.09 -6.95 16.51
CA THR A 33 -6.18 -8.42 16.47
C THR A 33 -7.21 -8.89 15.45
N TRP A 34 -8.37 -8.23 15.40
CA TRP A 34 -9.46 -8.57 14.48
C TRP A 34 -9.13 -8.21 13.02
N TRP A 35 -8.48 -7.06 12.80
CA TRP A 35 -8.05 -6.61 11.47
C TRP A 35 -6.89 -7.45 10.90
N GLY A 36 -5.92 -7.83 11.73
CA GLY A 36 -4.83 -8.73 11.32
C GLY A 36 -5.30 -10.13 10.92
N LEU A 37 -6.39 -10.63 11.52
CA LEU A 37 -6.98 -11.92 11.18
C LEU A 37 -7.76 -11.89 9.86
N THR A 38 -8.47 -10.79 9.58
CA THR A 38 -9.35 -10.64 8.41
C THR A 38 -8.58 -10.36 7.12
N LEU A 39 -7.49 -9.57 7.15
CA LEU A 39 -6.66 -9.33 5.96
C LEU A 39 -5.96 -10.58 5.40
N ARG A 40 -5.76 -11.61 6.25
CA ARG A 40 -5.16 -12.90 5.86
C ARG A 40 -5.95 -13.60 4.75
N THR A 41 -7.27 -13.39 4.69
CA THR A 41 -8.14 -14.02 3.68
C THR A 41 -8.34 -13.15 2.43
N THR A 42 -8.12 -11.83 2.52
CA THR A 42 -8.51 -10.86 1.47
C THR A 42 -7.45 -10.66 0.36
N THR A 43 -6.18 -10.96 0.61
CA THR A 43 -5.07 -10.62 -0.30
C THR A 43 -5.15 -11.34 -1.67
N GLY A 44 -5.75 -12.52 -1.74
CA GLY A 44 -5.95 -13.25 -2.99
C GLY A 44 -7.06 -12.65 -3.87
N LEU A 45 -8.15 -12.21 -3.25
CA LEU A 45 -9.34 -11.69 -3.93
C LEU A 45 -9.08 -10.34 -4.61
N HIS A 46 -8.25 -9.49 -3.99
CA HIS A 46 -7.88 -8.17 -4.53
C HIS A 46 -7.16 -8.26 -5.88
N LYS A 47 -6.29 -9.26 -6.10
CA LYS A 47 -5.57 -9.44 -7.37
C LYS A 47 -6.49 -9.81 -8.53
N VAL A 48 -7.58 -10.53 -8.24
CA VAL A 48 -8.55 -10.97 -9.26
C VAL A 48 -9.45 -9.81 -9.67
N VAL A 49 -9.95 -9.03 -8.71
CA VAL A 49 -10.80 -7.85 -8.98
C VAL A 49 -10.02 -6.74 -9.69
N ASP A 50 -8.73 -6.57 -9.37
CA ASP A 50 -7.89 -5.59 -10.03
C ASP A 50 -7.63 -5.92 -11.51
N LYS A 51 -7.30 -7.17 -11.81
CA LYS A 51 -7.11 -7.65 -13.18
C LYS A 51 -8.38 -7.50 -14.04
N LEU A 52 -9.56 -7.69 -13.42
CA LEU A 52 -10.86 -7.59 -14.10
C LEU A 52 -11.34 -6.14 -14.30
N SER A 53 -10.87 -5.18 -13.51
CA SER A 53 -11.28 -3.77 -13.58
C SER A 53 -10.25 -2.85 -14.27
N GLY A 54 -9.10 -3.39 -14.67
CA GLY A 54 -8.02 -2.61 -15.28
C GLY A 54 -7.50 -1.49 -14.35
N GLY A 55 -7.56 -1.68 -13.03
CA GLY A 55 -7.17 -0.68 -12.03
C GLY A 55 -8.13 0.51 -11.87
N ARG A 56 -9.24 0.59 -12.62
CA ARG A 56 -10.19 1.72 -12.56
C ARG A 56 -11.03 1.74 -11.28
N LEU A 57 -11.24 0.59 -10.64
CA LEU A 57 -12.05 0.48 -9.43
C LEU A 57 -11.29 0.88 -8.15
N TRP A 58 -9.96 1.04 -8.22
CA TRP A 58 -9.07 1.22 -7.06
C TRP A 58 -8.20 2.49 -7.10
N ARG A 59 -8.54 3.49 -7.93
CA ARG A 59 -7.79 4.77 -8.01
C ARG A 59 -7.63 5.45 -6.64
N ARG A 60 -8.62 5.25 -5.78
CA ARG A 60 -8.60 5.64 -4.37
C ARG A 60 -8.92 4.42 -3.52
N PHE A 61 -8.16 4.22 -2.45
CA PHE A 61 -8.53 3.25 -1.43
C PHE A 61 -9.77 3.76 -0.68
N PRO A 62 -10.63 2.89 -0.11
CA PRO A 62 -11.71 3.34 0.76
C PRO A 62 -11.15 4.23 1.88
N GLY A 63 -11.51 5.51 1.85
CA GLY A 63 -10.89 6.56 2.70
C GLY A 63 -10.22 7.71 1.95
N GLY A 64 -10.07 7.61 0.61
CA GLY A 64 -9.57 8.70 -0.25
C GLY A 64 -8.05 8.70 -0.49
N GLN A 65 -7.31 7.74 0.07
CA GLN A 65 -5.86 7.64 -0.08
C GLN A 65 -5.48 7.27 -1.52
N GLN A 66 -4.40 7.87 -2.01
CA GLN A 66 -3.87 7.63 -3.35
C GLN A 66 -3.31 6.22 -3.45
N VAL A 67 -3.72 5.49 -4.49
CA VAL A 67 -3.08 4.24 -4.90
C VAL A 67 -2.15 4.53 -6.07
N ILE A 68 -0.92 4.03 -6.00
CA ILE A 68 0.04 4.05 -7.10
C ILE A 68 0.40 2.63 -7.51
N TRP A 69 0.56 2.41 -8.81
CA TRP A 69 1.03 1.15 -9.35
C TRP A 69 2.52 1.21 -9.60
N ILE A 70 3.32 0.50 -8.81
CA ILE A 70 4.76 0.38 -9.08
C ILE A 70 5.02 -0.77 -10.04
N THR A 71 5.95 -0.60 -10.96
CA THR A 71 6.47 -1.66 -11.83
C THR A 71 7.97 -1.82 -11.58
N THR A 72 8.39 -3.00 -11.14
CA THR A 72 9.78 -3.30 -10.74
C THR A 72 10.31 -4.54 -11.47
N LEU A 73 11.63 -4.62 -11.72
CA LEU A 73 12.24 -5.80 -12.32
C LEU A 73 12.49 -6.87 -11.26
N GLY A 74 11.92 -8.05 -11.42
CA GLY A 74 12.11 -9.17 -10.50
C GLY A 74 13.58 -9.58 -10.40
N ARG A 75 14.23 -9.40 -9.23
CA ARG A 75 15.69 -9.64 -9.09
C ARG A 75 16.15 -11.06 -9.41
N LYS A 76 15.26 -12.05 -9.24
CA LYS A 76 15.53 -13.47 -9.53
C LYS A 76 15.00 -13.91 -10.88
N SER A 77 13.81 -13.42 -11.25
CA SER A 77 13.10 -13.91 -12.45
C SER A 77 13.36 -13.07 -13.70
N ALA A 78 13.98 -11.90 -13.57
CA ALA A 78 14.13 -10.90 -14.64
C ALA A 78 12.80 -10.53 -15.33
N GLN A 79 11.67 -10.66 -14.62
CA GLN A 79 10.34 -10.33 -15.14
C GLN A 79 9.82 -9.05 -14.51
N TRP A 80 9.18 -8.19 -15.29
CA TRP A 80 8.51 -6.99 -14.77
C TRP A 80 7.30 -7.37 -13.90
N ARG A 81 7.24 -6.81 -12.69
CA ARG A 81 6.19 -7.07 -11.71
C ARG A 81 5.50 -5.77 -11.33
N ARG A 82 4.18 -5.75 -11.51
CA ARG A 82 3.30 -4.64 -11.12
C ARG A 82 2.74 -4.89 -9.72
N THR A 83 2.71 -3.87 -8.85
CA THR A 83 2.20 -3.97 -7.47
C THR A 83 1.50 -2.68 -7.07
N PRO A 84 0.26 -2.72 -6.54
CA PRO A 84 -0.41 -1.54 -6.01
C PRO A 84 0.05 -1.23 -4.60
N LEU A 85 0.26 0.05 -4.30
CA LEU A 85 0.62 0.53 -2.97
C LEU A 85 -0.15 1.81 -2.65
N LEU A 86 -0.41 2.04 -1.36
CA LEU A 86 -0.75 3.39 -0.90
C LEU A 86 0.52 4.24 -0.95
N ALA A 87 0.35 5.51 -1.34
CA ALA A 87 1.45 6.47 -1.37
C ALA A 87 1.01 7.83 -0.84
N ALA A 88 1.94 8.52 -0.17
CA ALA A 88 1.78 9.91 0.25
C ALA A 88 2.60 10.83 -0.67
N PRO A 89 2.07 11.97 -1.13
CA PRO A 89 2.88 12.95 -1.85
C PRO A 89 3.89 13.61 -0.90
N HIS A 90 5.11 13.85 -1.37
CA HIS A 90 6.17 14.49 -0.58
C HIS A 90 7.16 15.22 -1.50
N GLU A 91 7.18 16.55 -1.45
CA GLU A 91 8.15 17.40 -2.16
C GLU A 91 8.36 17.07 -3.65
N GLY A 92 7.26 16.83 -4.39
CA GLY A 92 7.32 16.45 -5.81
C GLY A 92 7.68 14.99 -6.09
N ALA A 93 7.89 14.20 -5.03
CA ALA A 93 8.04 12.76 -5.04
C ALA A 93 6.86 12.07 -4.34
N TRP A 94 6.94 10.75 -4.19
CA TRP A 94 5.99 9.94 -3.44
C TRP A 94 6.68 9.11 -2.37
N ILE A 95 6.07 8.99 -1.19
CA ILE A 95 6.50 8.07 -0.14
C ILE A 95 5.72 6.76 -0.30
N ILE A 96 6.43 5.64 -0.37
CA ILE A 96 5.87 4.29 -0.28
C ILE A 96 6.55 3.48 0.81
N THR A 97 5.92 2.39 1.25
CA THR A 97 6.48 1.56 2.31
C THR A 97 6.27 0.06 2.11
N GLY A 98 7.29 -0.73 2.47
CA GLY A 98 7.32 -2.18 2.45
C GLY A 98 6.61 -2.83 3.65
N SER A 99 5.41 -2.34 4.00
CA SER A 99 4.71 -2.77 5.22
C SER A 99 4.19 -4.20 5.16
N ASN A 100 3.76 -4.65 3.98
CA ASN A 100 3.12 -5.96 3.78
C ASN A 100 2.00 -6.22 4.82
N ALA A 101 1.20 -5.20 5.11
CA ALA A 101 0.15 -5.23 6.14
C ALA A 101 0.65 -5.67 7.54
N GLY A 102 1.90 -5.34 7.90
CA GLY A 102 2.49 -5.68 9.20
C GLY A 102 2.98 -7.11 9.31
N GLN A 103 3.14 -7.82 8.20
CA GLN A 103 3.72 -9.16 8.22
C GLN A 103 5.25 -9.11 8.42
N THR A 104 5.77 -10.14 9.10
CA THR A 104 7.22 -10.35 9.32
C THR A 104 7.99 -10.43 8.00
N GLN A 105 7.38 -10.96 6.95
CA GLN A 105 7.98 -11.07 5.62
C GLN A 105 8.03 -9.72 4.91
N ILE A 106 9.22 -9.35 4.42
CA ILE A 106 9.43 -8.20 3.55
C ILE A 106 8.83 -8.50 2.16
N PRO A 107 8.05 -7.59 1.55
CA PRO A 107 7.42 -7.85 0.26
C PRO A 107 8.45 -7.92 -0.87
N ALA A 108 8.18 -8.77 -1.87
CA ALA A 108 9.12 -9.08 -2.95
C ALA A 108 9.64 -7.85 -3.71
N TRP A 109 8.79 -6.83 -3.90
CA TRP A 109 9.17 -5.60 -4.62
C TRP A 109 10.30 -4.83 -3.91
N VAL A 110 10.40 -4.90 -2.58
CA VAL A 110 11.49 -4.24 -1.83
C VAL A 110 12.83 -4.83 -2.25
N PHE A 111 12.91 -6.15 -2.35
CA PHE A 111 14.11 -6.82 -2.84
C PHE A 111 14.41 -6.52 -4.30
N ASN A 112 13.37 -6.31 -5.12
CA ASN A 112 13.55 -5.91 -6.52
C ASN A 112 14.19 -4.53 -6.62
N VAL A 113 13.65 -3.53 -5.91
CA VAL A 113 14.16 -2.15 -6.00
C VAL A 113 15.53 -1.98 -5.35
N ARG A 114 15.83 -2.72 -4.28
CA ARG A 114 17.18 -2.77 -3.70
C ARG A 114 18.22 -3.32 -4.69
N ALA A 115 17.83 -4.26 -5.55
CA ALA A 115 18.71 -4.81 -6.57
C ALA A 115 18.80 -3.92 -7.81
N ARG A 116 17.69 -3.28 -8.21
CA ARG A 116 17.63 -2.34 -9.32
C ARG A 116 16.66 -1.21 -8.98
N PRO A 117 17.15 0.00 -8.62
CA PRO A 117 16.33 1.07 -8.09
C PRO A 117 15.51 1.82 -9.17
N THR A 118 15.47 1.33 -10.41
CA THR A 118 14.74 1.97 -11.51
C THR A 118 13.48 1.18 -11.87
N GLY A 119 12.40 1.89 -12.19
CA GLY A 119 11.18 1.30 -12.71
C GLY A 119 10.21 2.37 -13.18
N SER A 120 8.91 2.10 -13.02
CA SER A 120 7.88 3.11 -13.32
C SER A 120 6.77 3.08 -12.29
N ILE A 121 6.11 4.23 -12.14
CA ILE A 121 4.86 4.38 -11.43
C ILE A 121 3.74 4.71 -12.40
N GLU A 122 2.53 4.25 -12.11
CA GLU A 122 1.33 4.67 -12.81
C GLU A 122 0.31 5.19 -11.79
N ILE A 123 -0.13 6.42 -12.02
CA ILE A 123 -1.04 7.18 -11.16
C ILE A 123 -2.15 7.71 -12.05
N ASP A 124 -3.39 7.35 -11.72
CA ASP A 124 -4.59 7.76 -12.48
C ASP A 124 -4.54 7.48 -14.00
N GLY A 125 -3.73 6.51 -14.42
CA GLY A 125 -3.52 6.10 -15.81
C GLY A 125 -2.30 6.75 -16.48
N THR A 126 -1.65 7.71 -15.83
CA THR A 126 -0.41 8.32 -16.30
C THR A 126 0.78 7.53 -15.78
N LYS A 127 1.56 6.96 -16.70
CA LYS A 127 2.79 6.23 -16.38
C LYS A 127 4.01 7.14 -16.47
N THR A 128 4.86 7.10 -15.46
CA THR A 128 6.10 7.89 -15.37
C THR A 128 7.24 6.99 -14.93
N ASP A 129 8.40 7.10 -15.57
CA ASP A 129 9.61 6.42 -15.10
C ASP A 129 10.11 7.06 -13.81
N CYS A 130 10.74 6.26 -12.95
CA CYS A 130 11.11 6.72 -11.61
C CYS A 130 12.32 5.97 -11.05
N THR A 131 12.95 6.60 -10.05
CA THR A 131 13.94 5.99 -9.18
C THR A 131 13.35 5.78 -7.78
N PHE A 132 13.56 4.59 -7.22
CA PHE A 132 13.21 4.21 -5.85
C PHE A 132 14.44 4.40 -4.95
N ILE A 133 14.32 5.29 -3.96
CA ILE A 133 15.39 5.60 -3.02
C ILE A 133 14.96 5.13 -1.64
N GLU A 134 15.67 4.15 -1.09
CA GLU A 134 15.44 3.70 0.28
C GLU A 134 15.97 4.76 1.24
N VAL A 135 15.13 5.18 2.20
CA VAL A 135 15.54 6.05 3.29
C VAL A 135 15.74 5.23 4.57
N THR A 136 16.67 5.65 5.41
CA THR A 136 17.01 4.95 6.66
C THR A 136 17.13 5.94 7.82
N GLY A 137 17.19 5.42 9.06
CA GLY A 137 17.40 6.21 10.27
C GLY A 137 16.37 7.32 10.47
N HIS A 138 16.82 8.51 10.88
CA HIS A 138 15.93 9.61 11.24
C HIS A 138 15.01 10.05 10.09
N GLN A 139 15.51 10.08 8.86
CA GLN A 139 14.72 10.45 7.69
C GLN A 139 13.60 9.43 7.45
N ARG A 140 13.89 8.14 7.61
CA ARG A 140 12.87 7.08 7.54
C ARG A 140 11.76 7.30 8.56
N ASP A 141 12.10 7.63 9.80
CA ASP A 141 11.11 7.82 10.87
C ASP A 141 10.23 9.06 10.66
N LEU A 142 10.77 10.12 10.06
CA LEU A 142 9.99 11.28 9.63
C LEU A 142 8.98 10.90 8.55
N LEU A 143 9.43 10.27 7.47
CA LEU A 143 8.56 9.89 6.35
C LEU A 143 7.55 8.80 6.75
N TYR A 144 7.92 7.89 7.66
CA TYR A 144 6.97 6.90 8.17
C TYR A 144 5.85 7.55 8.99
N ARG A 145 6.14 8.61 9.76
CA ARG A 145 5.10 9.37 10.47
C ARG A 145 4.14 10.07 9.51
N GLU A 146 4.61 10.57 8.37
CA GLU A 146 3.71 11.10 7.32
C GLU A 146 2.78 10.01 6.76
N LEU A 147 3.31 8.81 6.51
CA LEU A 147 2.48 7.67 6.10
C LEU A 147 1.44 7.30 7.17
N VAL A 148 1.81 7.32 8.45
CA VAL A 148 0.87 7.09 9.58
C VAL A 148 -0.21 8.18 9.64
N ALA A 149 0.15 9.44 9.42
CA ALA A 149 -0.81 10.54 9.38
C ALA A 149 -1.81 10.39 8.21
N MET A 150 -1.34 9.91 7.05
CA MET A 150 -2.19 9.59 5.90
C MET A 150 -3.09 8.36 6.16
N TRP A 151 -2.52 7.32 6.79
CA TRP A 151 -3.19 6.05 7.04
C TRP A 151 -2.75 5.43 8.36
N SER A 152 -3.57 5.61 9.38
CA SER A 152 -3.24 5.25 10.78
C SER A 152 -2.95 3.77 11.00
N ALA A 153 -3.40 2.86 10.11
CA ALA A 153 -3.08 1.44 10.24
C ALA A 153 -1.58 1.15 10.08
N TYR A 154 -0.78 2.05 9.50
CA TYR A 154 0.68 1.89 9.48
C TYR A 154 1.29 1.83 10.88
N ALA A 155 0.74 2.56 11.86
CA ALA A 155 1.20 2.47 13.25
C ALA A 155 1.01 1.05 13.82
N MET A 156 -0.10 0.40 13.49
CA MET A 156 -0.32 -1.01 13.84
C MET A 156 0.64 -1.93 13.09
N TYR A 157 0.85 -1.69 11.78
CA TYR A 157 1.75 -2.53 10.99
C TYR A 157 3.18 -2.51 11.51
N GLU A 158 3.69 -1.35 11.92
CA GLU A 158 5.03 -1.22 12.52
C GLU A 158 5.17 -2.03 13.81
N ARG A 159 4.18 -1.94 14.72
CA ARG A 159 4.15 -2.74 15.95
C ARG A 159 4.13 -4.24 15.66
N ASN A 160 3.36 -4.67 14.66
CA ASN A 160 3.13 -6.08 14.37
C ASN A 160 4.25 -6.73 13.55
N ALA A 161 4.98 -5.96 12.75
CA ALA A 161 5.96 -6.52 11.81
C ALA A 161 7.14 -7.20 12.50
N GLY A 162 7.51 -6.78 13.72
CA GLY A 162 8.69 -7.29 14.42
C GLY A 162 10.01 -7.02 13.68
N ARG A 163 9.99 -6.06 12.75
CA ARG A 163 11.12 -5.61 11.93
C ARG A 163 10.93 -4.14 11.60
N GLU A 164 12.01 -3.45 11.29
CA GLU A 164 11.91 -2.13 10.67
C GLU A 164 11.17 -2.26 9.33
N ILE A 165 10.19 -1.40 9.11
CA ILE A 165 9.44 -1.35 7.87
C ILE A 165 10.19 -0.42 6.90
N PRO A 166 10.67 -0.92 5.75
CA PRO A 166 11.35 -0.10 4.75
C PRO A 166 10.46 1.03 4.21
N VAL A 167 11.06 2.19 4.01
CA VAL A 167 10.42 3.36 3.42
C VAL A 167 11.23 3.81 2.22
N PHE A 168 10.53 4.19 1.15
CA PHE A 168 11.15 4.64 -0.08
C PHE A 168 10.53 5.95 -0.54
N LEU A 169 11.39 6.84 -1.01
CA LEU A 169 10.99 7.93 -1.90
C LEU A 169 10.97 7.41 -3.33
N VAL A 170 9.93 7.76 -4.06
CA VAL A 170 9.78 7.49 -5.48
C VAL A 170 9.91 8.81 -6.22
N GLN A 171 11.07 9.02 -6.83
CA GLN A 171 11.38 10.24 -7.57
C GLN A 171 11.05 10.03 -9.06
N PRO A 172 10.07 10.76 -9.61
CA PRO A 172 9.81 10.74 -11.05
C PRO A 172 11.04 11.24 -11.82
N ILE A 173 11.36 10.59 -12.94
CA ILE A 173 12.34 11.06 -13.89
C ILE A 173 11.59 11.98 -14.86
N ILE A 174 11.80 13.29 -14.69
CA ILE A 174 11.23 14.30 -15.59
C ILE A 174 12.20 14.40 -16.77
N ASN A 175 11.73 13.98 -17.95
CA ASN A 175 12.41 14.25 -19.22
C ASN A 175 11.96 15.59 -19.79
#